data_AF-A0A497IG19-F1
#
_entry.id   AF-A0A497IG19-F1
#
_cell.length_a   1.000
_cell.length_b   1.000
_cell.length_c   1.000
_cell.angle_alpha   90.00
_cell.angle_beta   90.00
_cell.angle_gamma   90.00
#
_symmetry.space_group_name_H-M   'P 1'
#
loop_
_entity.id
_entity.type
_entity.pdbx_description
1 polymer ?
#
loop_
_entity_poly.entity_id
_entity_poly.type
_entity_poly.pdbx_seq_one_letter_code
_entity_poly.pdbx_strand_id
1 'polypeptide(L)'
;MTTVIILSSGKCSWGKCYACGWGRLEFPVDIDKMKKQVESLNLDSTVKVFSSGSFLDDKQFPLEFRDWFAKQLKSKGVKNLIIESIPQYITDENLSTFKGLNLTVAIGLEVADDEILEKYQKPFRIKHYLEAVETLHRNNCKVRTYLMVNMPFSKDIKKDLEKSVNFALKYSDSIVLINTFPHSKAPLFDDWVNGKWRPLSPEEFEEIVAPYKDNPKIETDAQNYAFRPKFPAEKQLLIEGASVENLKHPYFNVWQDYFQRFYKAPKGKDILLFLPCSFKKPYTSSSTHKAIYKTISKLKIFPRIHRVVVSTPGVVPIEFSDNHPFNAYDWPEWEETEELMKEYIAVTKDRVRKYLEAHRKHYKRVYAYMKYTESYEAVKQACDELGISCENLLDYDVWKRIKDEKNPIIKPLALSCLRKNLMKIK
;
A
#
# COMPACT_ATOMS: atom_id res chain seq x y z
N MET A 1 -2.55 -19.75 20.56
CA MET A 1 -2.15 -19.65 19.14
C MET A 1 -3.43 -19.65 18.30
N THR A 2 -3.42 -18.96 17.15
CA THR A 2 -4.60 -18.79 16.30
C THR A 2 -4.20 -19.11 14.86
N THR A 3 -4.92 -20.04 14.23
CA THR A 3 -4.73 -20.34 12.82
C THR A 3 -5.59 -19.40 11.99
N VAL A 4 -4.95 -18.70 11.04
CA VAL A 4 -5.64 -17.83 10.08
C VAL A 4 -5.81 -18.58 8.76
N ILE A 5 -7.05 -18.67 8.27
CA ILE A 5 -7.39 -19.29 7.00
C ILE A 5 -7.96 -18.22 6.08
N ILE A 6 -7.38 -18.08 4.89
CA ILE A 6 -7.93 -17.23 3.83
C ILE A 6 -8.66 -18.14 2.85
N LEU A 7 -9.98 -18.00 2.74
CA LEU A 7 -10.80 -18.76 1.80
C LEU A 7 -11.32 -17.84 0.70
N SER A 8 -11.03 -18.20 -0.54
CA SER A 8 -11.47 -17.49 -1.74
C SER A 8 -12.48 -18.36 -2.50
N SER A 9 -13.76 -18.00 -2.41
CA SER A 9 -14.86 -18.73 -3.05
C SER A 9 -15.99 -17.79 -3.44
N GLY A 10 -16.54 -18.01 -4.64
CA GLY A 10 -17.60 -17.19 -5.22
C GLY A 10 -17.22 -15.72 -5.31
N LYS A 11 -18.25 -14.88 -5.24
CA LYS A 11 -18.16 -13.42 -5.23
C LYS A 11 -19.00 -12.87 -4.09
N CYS A 12 -18.56 -11.80 -3.45
CA CYS A 12 -19.41 -11.11 -2.48
C CYS A 12 -20.72 -10.69 -3.14
N SER A 13 -21.85 -11.21 -2.65
CA SER A 13 -23.18 -10.92 -3.21
C SER A 13 -23.53 -9.43 -3.23
N TRP A 14 -22.91 -8.64 -2.35
CA TRP A 14 -23.06 -7.19 -2.38
C TRP A 14 -22.08 -6.50 -3.33
N GLY A 15 -20.77 -6.75 -3.17
CA GLY A 15 -19.71 -6.32 -4.10
C GLY A 15 -19.55 -4.81 -4.39
N LYS A 16 -20.35 -3.94 -3.77
CA LYS A 16 -20.44 -2.51 -4.14
C LYS A 16 -19.73 -1.54 -3.19
N CYS A 17 -19.41 -1.93 -1.95
CA CYS A 17 -18.84 -1.03 -0.93
C CYS A 17 -17.70 -0.16 -1.48
N TYR A 18 -17.73 1.15 -1.18
CA TYR A 18 -16.97 2.18 -1.88
C TYR A 18 -15.44 2.00 -1.82
N ALA A 19 -14.89 1.48 -0.72
CA ALA A 19 -13.45 1.21 -0.59
C ALA A 19 -13.04 -0.26 -0.76
N CYS A 20 -13.99 -1.20 -0.87
CA CYS A 20 -13.69 -2.64 -0.79
C CYS A 20 -13.27 -3.23 -2.15
N GLY A 21 -11.98 -3.48 -2.36
CA GLY A 21 -11.53 -4.20 -3.56
C GLY A 21 -11.81 -5.70 -3.53
N TRP A 22 -11.82 -6.31 -2.34
CA TRP A 22 -11.98 -7.76 -2.17
C TRP A 22 -13.34 -8.27 -2.60
N GLY A 23 -14.42 -7.55 -2.28
CA GLY A 23 -15.79 -7.92 -2.69
C GLY A 23 -16.04 -7.85 -4.20
N ARG A 24 -15.12 -7.24 -4.96
CA ARG A 24 -15.15 -7.18 -6.43
C ARG A 24 -14.38 -8.32 -7.10
N LEU A 25 -13.73 -9.19 -6.32
CA LEU A 25 -13.10 -10.40 -6.82
C LEU A 25 -14.13 -11.51 -6.97
N GLU A 26 -13.87 -12.39 -7.92
CA GLU A 26 -14.71 -13.53 -8.25
C GLU A 26 -13.84 -14.77 -8.38
N PHE A 27 -14.27 -15.83 -7.70
CA PHE A 27 -13.59 -17.12 -7.67
C PHE A 27 -14.61 -18.22 -7.99
N PRO A 28 -14.18 -19.33 -8.61
CA PRO A 28 -15.02 -20.52 -8.72
C PRO A 28 -15.43 -21.00 -7.32
N VAL A 29 -16.69 -21.41 -7.17
CA VAL A 29 -17.15 -22.13 -5.98
C VAL A 29 -16.76 -23.59 -6.14
N ASP A 30 -15.70 -24.00 -5.45
CA ASP A 30 -15.16 -25.36 -5.51
C ASP A 30 -15.02 -25.90 -4.08
N ILE A 31 -16.02 -26.70 -3.67
CA ILE A 31 -16.11 -27.27 -2.33
C ILE A 31 -14.92 -28.18 -2.05
N ASP A 32 -14.53 -29.04 -2.98
CA ASP A 32 -13.45 -30.01 -2.79
C ASP A 32 -12.10 -29.32 -2.63
N LYS A 33 -11.85 -28.27 -3.39
CA LYS A 33 -10.64 -27.44 -3.24
C LYS A 33 -10.59 -26.77 -1.87
N MET A 34 -11.71 -26.19 -1.41
CA MET A 34 -11.78 -25.60 -0.07
C MET A 34 -11.57 -26.65 1.02
N LYS A 35 -12.16 -27.84 0.88
CA LYS A 35 -11.97 -28.97 1.81
C LYS A 35 -10.50 -29.37 1.91
N LYS A 36 -9.85 -29.62 0.77
CA LYS A 36 -8.41 -29.96 0.70
C LYS A 36 -7.52 -28.88 1.33
N GLN A 37 -7.83 -27.61 1.10
CA GLN A 37 -7.08 -26.51 1.72
C GLN A 37 -7.15 -26.59 3.24
N VAL A 38 -8.34 -26.76 3.82
CA VAL A 38 -8.51 -26.85 5.29
C VAL A 38 -7.88 -28.12 5.87
N GLU A 39 -7.97 -29.24 5.16
CA GLU A 39 -7.38 -30.51 5.58
C GLU A 39 -5.85 -30.43 5.69
N SER A 40 -5.20 -29.72 4.76
CA SER A 40 -3.75 -29.52 4.73
C SER A 40 -3.18 -28.70 5.89
N LEU A 41 -4.03 -28.05 6.69
CA LEU A 41 -3.61 -27.19 7.79
C LEU A 41 -3.61 -27.94 9.13
N ASN A 42 -2.58 -27.66 9.93
CA ASN A 42 -2.57 -27.94 11.36
C ASN A 42 -3.33 -26.81 12.06
N LEU A 43 -4.46 -27.15 12.70
CA LEU A 43 -5.35 -26.16 13.28
C LEU A 43 -5.06 -25.99 14.78
N ASP A 44 -4.94 -24.75 15.21
CA ASP A 44 -4.91 -24.35 16.61
C ASP A 44 -6.31 -24.41 17.23
N SER A 45 -6.38 -24.27 18.56
CA SER A 45 -7.66 -24.19 19.30
C SER A 45 -8.57 -23.03 18.87
N THR A 46 -8.01 -22.03 18.17
CA THR A 46 -8.73 -20.88 17.63
C THR A 46 -8.46 -20.78 16.14
N VAL A 47 -9.53 -20.69 15.35
CA VAL A 47 -9.46 -20.50 13.89
C VAL A 47 -10.13 -19.18 13.52
N LYS A 48 -9.46 -18.35 12.72
CA LYS A 48 -10.02 -17.15 12.10
C LYS A 48 -10.07 -17.32 10.60
N VAL A 49 -11.26 -17.14 10.02
CA VAL A 49 -11.49 -17.20 8.58
C VAL A 49 -11.60 -15.78 8.03
N PHE A 50 -10.72 -15.44 7.09
CA PHE A 50 -10.89 -14.28 6.21
C PHE A 50 -11.49 -14.73 4.90
N SER A 51 -12.50 -13.99 4.44
CA SER A 51 -13.15 -14.22 3.15
C SER A 51 -13.24 -12.92 2.36
N SER A 52 -13.45 -13.00 1.05
CA SER A 52 -13.67 -11.81 0.21
C SER A 52 -15.08 -11.20 0.35
N GLY A 53 -15.88 -11.65 1.32
CA GLY A 53 -17.27 -11.26 1.47
C GLY A 53 -17.88 -11.79 2.76
N SER A 54 -18.86 -12.68 2.64
CA SER A 54 -19.61 -13.20 3.80
C SER A 54 -19.54 -14.71 3.86
N PHE A 55 -19.00 -15.23 4.97
CA PHE A 55 -18.87 -16.66 5.19
C PHE A 55 -20.22 -17.38 5.33
N LEU A 56 -21.27 -16.66 5.71
CA LEU A 56 -22.64 -17.20 5.83
C LEU A 56 -23.49 -17.05 4.56
N ASP A 57 -22.92 -16.57 3.46
CA ASP A 57 -23.60 -16.46 2.17
C ASP A 57 -23.47 -17.78 1.39
N ASP A 58 -24.58 -18.48 1.14
CA ASP A 58 -24.59 -19.75 0.41
C ASP A 58 -24.05 -19.65 -1.02
N LYS A 59 -24.08 -18.45 -1.63
CA LYS A 59 -23.49 -18.23 -2.95
C LYS A 59 -21.97 -18.23 -2.93
N GLN A 60 -21.35 -17.97 -1.78
CA GLN A 60 -19.90 -18.02 -1.59
C GLN A 60 -19.47 -19.32 -0.91
N PHE A 61 -20.15 -19.68 0.17
CA PHE A 61 -19.83 -20.83 1.02
C PHE A 61 -21.11 -21.64 1.24
N PRO A 62 -21.41 -22.58 0.32
CA PRO A 62 -22.61 -23.40 0.41
C PRO A 62 -22.74 -24.10 1.76
N LEU A 63 -23.97 -24.29 2.23
CA LEU A 63 -24.26 -25.00 3.48
C LEU A 63 -23.52 -26.34 3.61
N GLU A 64 -23.44 -27.12 2.52
CA GLU A 64 -22.70 -28.39 2.51
C GLU A 64 -21.22 -28.21 2.96
N PHE A 65 -20.56 -27.17 2.46
CA PHE A 65 -19.20 -26.86 2.87
C PHE A 65 -19.14 -26.38 4.32
N ARG A 66 -20.05 -25.50 4.73
CA ARG A 66 -20.09 -24.95 6.10
C ARG A 66 -20.32 -26.04 7.15
N ASP A 67 -21.23 -26.98 6.88
CA ASP A 67 -21.51 -28.13 7.72
C ASP A 67 -20.30 -29.06 7.83
N TRP A 68 -19.67 -29.38 6.70
CA TRP A 68 -18.42 -30.15 6.71
C TRP A 68 -17.33 -29.41 7.51
N PHE A 69 -17.17 -28.11 7.27
CA PHE A 69 -16.14 -27.29 7.90
C PHE A 69 -16.32 -27.28 9.43
N ALA A 70 -17.54 -27.05 9.92
CA ALA A 70 -17.85 -27.07 11.34
C ALA A 70 -17.53 -28.44 11.98
N LYS A 71 -17.83 -29.55 11.29
CA LYS A 71 -17.49 -30.91 11.75
C LYS A 71 -15.97 -31.13 11.81
N GLN A 72 -15.23 -30.67 10.80
CA GLN A 72 -13.77 -30.78 10.77
C GLN A 72 -13.08 -29.96 11.84
N LEU A 73 -13.56 -28.76 12.12
CA LEU A 73 -13.01 -27.95 13.20
C LEU A 73 -13.15 -28.68 14.55
N LYS A 74 -14.33 -29.24 14.82
CA LYS A 74 -14.59 -30.00 16.05
C LYS A 74 -13.73 -31.27 16.13
N SER A 75 -13.59 -32.04 15.04
CA SER A 75 -12.78 -33.26 15.03
C SER A 75 -11.30 -32.97 15.29
N LYS A 76 -10.81 -31.80 14.85
CA LYS A 76 -9.45 -31.31 15.12
C LYS A 76 -9.31 -30.59 16.47
N GLY A 77 -10.34 -30.58 17.32
CA GLY A 77 -10.28 -30.00 18.67
C GLY A 77 -10.31 -28.46 18.72
N VAL A 78 -10.73 -27.81 17.64
CA VAL A 78 -10.91 -26.35 17.61
C VAL A 78 -12.07 -25.96 18.51
N LYS A 79 -11.86 -24.92 19.33
CA LYS A 79 -12.86 -24.42 20.28
C LYS A 79 -13.47 -23.10 19.84
N ASN A 80 -12.66 -22.19 19.32
CA ASN A 80 -13.09 -20.85 18.95
C ASN A 80 -13.02 -20.67 17.44
N LEU A 81 -14.09 -20.13 16.86
CA LEU A 81 -14.18 -19.82 15.43
C LEU A 81 -14.53 -18.34 15.26
N ILE A 82 -13.73 -17.63 14.47
CA ILE A 82 -14.02 -16.25 14.05
C ILE A 82 -14.26 -16.25 12.55
N ILE A 83 -15.43 -15.77 12.12
CA ILE A 83 -15.81 -15.65 10.69
C ILE A 83 -16.26 -14.21 10.39
N GLU A 84 -16.23 -13.83 9.12
CA GLU A 84 -16.73 -12.53 8.66
C GLU A 84 -18.07 -12.69 7.94
N SER A 85 -19.05 -11.85 8.25
CA SER A 85 -20.33 -11.83 7.54
C SER A 85 -21.00 -10.46 7.59
N ILE A 86 -21.72 -10.10 6.54
CA ILE A 86 -22.64 -8.97 6.58
C ILE A 86 -23.93 -9.37 7.32
N PRO A 87 -24.65 -8.39 7.92
CA PRO A 87 -25.83 -8.63 8.76
C PRO A 87 -26.91 -9.51 8.14
N GLN A 88 -27.21 -9.35 6.85
CA GLN A 88 -28.34 -10.04 6.20
C GLN A 88 -28.24 -11.57 6.19
N TYR A 89 -27.04 -12.14 6.38
CA TYR A 89 -26.82 -13.59 6.41
C TYR A 89 -26.73 -14.16 7.83
N ILE A 90 -26.86 -13.30 8.85
CA ILE A 90 -26.79 -13.68 10.25
C ILE A 90 -28.21 -14.07 10.70
N THR A 91 -28.55 -15.34 10.48
CA THR A 91 -29.86 -15.94 10.81
C THR A 91 -29.68 -17.11 11.78
N ASP A 92 -30.72 -17.46 12.53
CA ASP A 92 -30.65 -18.61 13.47
C ASP A 92 -30.28 -19.91 12.75
N GLU A 93 -30.82 -20.12 11.55
CA GLU A 93 -30.53 -21.27 10.70
C GLU A 93 -29.04 -21.37 10.37
N ASN A 94 -28.46 -20.27 9.86
CA ASN A 94 -27.04 -20.25 9.50
C ASN A 94 -26.10 -20.40 10.70
N LEU A 95 -26.48 -19.86 11.86
CA LEU A 95 -25.69 -20.00 13.08
C LEU A 95 -25.78 -21.42 13.65
N SER A 96 -26.89 -22.13 13.42
CA SER A 96 -27.11 -23.48 13.95
C SER A 96 -26.06 -24.49 13.49
N THR A 97 -25.51 -24.34 12.29
CA THR A 97 -24.39 -25.13 11.73
C THR A 97 -23.18 -25.20 12.67
N PHE A 98 -22.92 -24.12 13.43
CA PHE A 98 -21.72 -23.99 14.26
C PHE A 98 -21.95 -24.29 15.74
N LYS A 99 -23.13 -24.82 16.12
CA LYS A 99 -23.43 -25.21 17.53
C LYS A 99 -22.32 -26.08 18.11
N GLY A 100 -21.83 -25.75 19.31
CA GLY A 100 -20.71 -26.45 19.95
C GLY A 100 -19.32 -25.88 19.64
N LEU A 101 -19.23 -24.82 18.83
CA LEU A 101 -18.07 -23.95 18.74
C LEU A 101 -18.37 -22.61 19.42
N ASN A 102 -17.36 -21.97 20.00
CA ASN A 102 -17.45 -20.59 20.45
C ASN A 102 -17.32 -19.67 19.23
N LEU A 103 -18.45 -19.38 18.59
CA LEU A 103 -18.51 -18.57 17.38
C LEU A 103 -18.44 -17.08 17.70
N THR A 104 -17.55 -16.38 17.00
CA THR A 104 -17.52 -14.91 16.91
C THR A 104 -17.76 -14.52 15.46
N VAL A 105 -18.74 -13.67 15.21
CA VAL A 105 -18.98 -13.12 13.86
C VAL A 105 -18.48 -11.69 13.82
N ALA A 106 -17.53 -11.45 12.91
CA ALA A 106 -16.99 -10.16 12.60
C ALA A 106 -17.87 -9.44 11.56
N ILE A 107 -18.38 -8.27 11.93
CA ILE A 107 -19.23 -7.44 11.09
C ILE A 107 -18.48 -6.14 10.79
N GLY A 108 -18.26 -5.86 9.50
CA GLY A 108 -17.77 -4.56 9.06
C GLY A 108 -18.87 -3.51 9.15
N LEU A 109 -19.01 -2.85 10.30
CA LEU A 109 -19.92 -1.71 10.44
C LEU A 109 -19.34 -0.48 9.72
N GLU A 110 -18.03 -0.33 9.69
CA GLU A 110 -17.27 0.81 9.15
C GLU A 110 -17.49 2.10 9.96
N VAL A 111 -18.74 2.54 10.11
CA VAL A 111 -19.13 3.78 10.80
C VAL A 111 -20.56 3.64 11.34
N ALA A 112 -20.86 4.22 12.51
CA ALA A 112 -22.21 4.27 13.07
C ALA A 112 -22.97 5.51 12.57
N ASP A 113 -23.10 5.65 11.26
CA ASP A 113 -23.83 6.75 10.63
C ASP A 113 -24.49 6.31 9.30
N ASP A 114 -25.82 6.27 9.27
CA ASP A 114 -26.57 5.77 8.10
C ASP A 114 -26.33 6.60 6.83
N GLU A 115 -26.10 7.91 6.94
CA GLU A 115 -25.82 8.74 5.76
C GLU A 115 -24.46 8.40 5.15
N ILE A 116 -23.45 8.18 6.00
CA ILE A 116 -22.12 7.77 5.52
C ILE A 116 -22.15 6.33 5.01
N LEU A 117 -22.87 5.41 5.67
CA LEU A 117 -23.05 4.03 5.21
C LEU A 117 -23.69 3.96 3.82
N GLU A 118 -24.68 4.82 3.57
CA GLU A 118 -25.34 4.93 2.26
C GLU A 118 -24.38 5.43 1.17
N LYS A 119 -23.62 6.50 1.44
CA LYS A 119 -22.58 7.01 0.51
C LYS A 119 -21.46 6.00 0.28
N TYR A 120 -21.09 5.26 1.32
CA TYR A 120 -20.13 4.16 1.26
C TYR A 120 -20.71 2.91 0.56
N GLN A 121 -21.99 2.93 0.22
CA GLN A 121 -22.72 1.84 -0.42
C GLN A 121 -22.63 0.56 0.39
N LYS A 122 -23.01 0.58 1.68
CA LYS A 122 -23.20 -0.64 2.47
C LYS A 122 -24.58 -1.26 2.17
N PRO A 123 -24.73 -2.60 2.26
CA PRO A 123 -26.01 -3.26 1.99
C PRO A 123 -27.03 -3.10 3.13
N PHE A 124 -26.67 -2.39 4.20
CA PHE A 124 -27.44 -2.32 5.41
C PHE A 124 -27.28 -0.96 6.10
N ARG A 125 -28.07 -0.79 7.16
CA ARG A 125 -28.16 0.39 8.02
C ARG A 125 -27.95 -0.05 9.46
N ILE A 126 -27.78 0.89 10.38
CA ILE A 126 -27.55 0.63 11.80
C ILE A 126 -28.62 -0.31 12.39
N LYS A 127 -29.89 -0.17 12.02
CA LYS A 127 -30.96 -1.05 12.51
C LYS A 127 -30.70 -2.54 12.21
N HIS A 128 -30.25 -2.85 11.00
CA HIS A 128 -29.98 -4.23 10.58
C HIS A 128 -28.72 -4.78 11.27
N TYR A 129 -27.76 -3.91 11.58
CA TYR A 129 -26.63 -4.29 12.43
C TYR A 129 -27.09 -4.68 13.83
N LEU A 130 -28.01 -3.92 14.45
CA LEU A 130 -28.57 -4.25 15.76
C LEU A 130 -29.39 -5.55 15.75
N GLU A 131 -30.20 -5.78 14.72
CA GLU A 131 -30.93 -7.05 14.53
C GLU A 131 -29.98 -8.27 14.45
N ALA A 132 -28.84 -8.10 13.76
CA ALA A 132 -27.80 -9.13 13.69
C ALA A 132 -27.09 -9.35 15.04
N VAL A 133 -26.82 -8.28 15.80
CA VAL A 133 -26.26 -8.37 17.16
C VAL A 133 -27.20 -9.17 18.07
N GLU A 134 -28.50 -8.83 18.07
CA GLU A 134 -29.51 -9.55 18.85
C GLU A 134 -29.57 -11.03 18.47
N THR A 135 -29.54 -11.32 17.15
CA THR A 135 -29.53 -12.70 16.65
C THR A 135 -28.28 -13.47 17.07
N LEU A 136 -27.11 -12.82 17.11
CA LEU A 136 -25.88 -13.46 17.59
C LEU A 136 -25.95 -13.75 19.08
N HIS A 137 -26.31 -12.76 19.90
CA HIS A 137 -26.35 -12.91 21.35
C HIS A 137 -27.39 -13.94 21.80
N ARG A 138 -28.58 -13.99 21.19
CA ARG A 138 -29.59 -15.03 21.52
C ARG A 138 -29.13 -16.44 21.17
N ASN A 139 -28.22 -16.59 20.20
CA ASN A 139 -27.56 -17.86 19.85
C ASN A 139 -26.24 -18.09 20.59
N ASN A 140 -25.96 -17.32 21.66
CA ASN A 140 -24.74 -17.41 22.46
C ASN A 140 -23.45 -17.26 21.63
N CYS A 141 -23.52 -16.48 20.55
CA CYS A 141 -22.39 -16.09 19.71
C CYS A 141 -21.87 -14.71 20.12
N LYS A 142 -20.60 -14.42 19.81
CA LYS A 142 -19.99 -13.10 20.07
C LYS A 142 -20.00 -12.23 18.82
N VAL A 143 -20.02 -10.92 19.04
CA VAL A 143 -19.95 -9.89 18.01
C VAL A 143 -18.57 -9.24 18.02
N ARG A 144 -17.92 -9.22 16.87
CA ARG A 144 -16.72 -8.42 16.62
C ARG A 144 -17.03 -7.35 15.59
N THR A 145 -16.68 -6.10 15.86
CA THR A 145 -17.06 -4.99 14.96
C THR A 145 -15.83 -4.36 14.37
N TYR A 146 -15.79 -4.23 13.04
CA TYR A 146 -14.75 -3.46 12.38
C TYR A 146 -15.24 -2.05 12.11
N LEU A 147 -14.46 -1.08 12.56
CA LEU A 147 -14.65 0.35 12.32
C LEU A 147 -13.49 0.90 11.52
N MET A 148 -13.80 1.77 10.58
CA MET A 148 -12.83 2.44 9.72
C MET A 148 -12.49 3.81 10.30
N VAL A 149 -11.20 4.13 10.39
CA VAL A 149 -10.74 5.40 10.98
C VAL A 149 -10.77 6.56 9.98
N ASN A 150 -10.31 6.35 8.75
CA ASN A 150 -10.19 7.40 7.74
C ASN A 150 -11.34 7.34 6.72
N MET A 151 -12.56 7.40 7.23
CA MET A 151 -13.74 7.19 6.42
C MET A 151 -13.89 8.26 5.33
N PRO A 152 -14.04 7.87 4.04
CA PRO A 152 -14.43 8.82 3.02
C PRO A 152 -15.83 9.39 3.35
N PHE A 153 -16.12 10.58 2.84
CA PHE A 153 -17.36 11.34 3.09
C PHE A 153 -17.55 11.86 4.52
N SER A 154 -16.66 11.52 5.45
CA SER A 154 -16.61 12.13 6.77
C SER A 154 -16.16 13.59 6.68
N LYS A 155 -16.86 14.47 7.41
CA LYS A 155 -16.44 15.88 7.58
C LYS A 155 -15.45 16.04 8.74
N ASP A 156 -15.55 15.16 9.73
CA ASP A 156 -14.71 15.13 10.92
C ASP A 156 -14.47 13.67 11.32
N ILE A 157 -13.35 13.12 10.86
CA ILE A 157 -13.01 11.71 11.04
C ILE A 157 -12.88 11.34 12.52
N LYS A 158 -12.43 12.28 13.38
CA LYS A 158 -12.23 12.01 14.82
C LYS A 158 -13.58 11.90 15.50
N LYS A 159 -14.51 12.83 15.20
CA LYS A 159 -15.88 12.82 15.75
C LYS A 159 -16.69 11.61 15.26
N ASP A 160 -16.61 11.29 13.98
CA ASP A 160 -17.35 10.14 13.41
C ASP A 160 -16.81 8.82 13.98
N LEU A 161 -15.50 8.70 14.17
CA LEU A 161 -14.88 7.57 14.85
C LEU A 161 -15.33 7.47 16.31
N GLU A 162 -15.29 8.56 17.07
CA GLU A 162 -15.69 8.58 18.48
C GLU A 162 -17.16 8.14 18.65
N LYS A 163 -18.06 8.72 17.85
CA LYS A 163 -19.48 8.31 17.78
C LYS A 163 -19.60 6.81 17.51
N SER A 164 -18.82 6.31 16.55
CA SER A 164 -18.86 4.90 16.14
C SER A 164 -18.30 3.94 17.19
N VAL A 165 -17.22 4.31 17.87
CA VAL A 165 -16.65 3.55 18.99
C VAL A 165 -17.64 3.50 20.15
N ASN A 166 -18.20 4.64 20.55
CA ASN A 166 -19.19 4.72 21.62
C ASN A 166 -20.46 3.92 21.31
N PHE A 167 -20.87 3.88 20.03
CA PHE A 167 -21.95 3.01 19.59
C PHE A 167 -21.55 1.53 19.70
N ALA A 168 -20.44 1.12 19.09
CA ALA A 168 -20.03 -0.28 19.06
C ALA A 168 -19.74 -0.86 20.46
N LEU A 169 -19.19 -0.07 21.39
CA LEU A 169 -18.92 -0.51 22.77
C LEU A 169 -20.16 -0.98 23.53
N LYS A 170 -21.35 -0.47 23.16
CA LYS A 170 -22.63 -0.87 23.77
C LYS A 170 -23.12 -2.23 23.30
N TYR A 171 -22.78 -2.63 22.08
CA TYR A 171 -23.40 -3.76 21.39
C TYR A 171 -22.42 -4.89 21.04
N SER A 172 -21.11 -4.63 21.11
CA SER A 172 -20.08 -5.55 20.65
C SER A 172 -19.23 -6.12 21.77
N ASP A 173 -18.79 -7.37 21.59
CA ASP A 173 -17.85 -8.05 22.49
C ASP A 173 -16.42 -7.59 22.25
N SER A 174 -16.08 -7.23 21.00
CA SER A 174 -14.78 -6.63 20.64
C SER A 174 -14.90 -5.71 19.42
N ILE A 175 -13.96 -4.77 19.29
CA ILE A 175 -13.89 -3.78 18.23
C ILE A 175 -12.49 -3.79 17.62
N VAL A 176 -12.40 -3.67 16.30
CA VAL A 176 -11.15 -3.47 15.57
C VAL A 176 -11.21 -2.13 14.86
N LEU A 177 -10.26 -1.25 15.16
CA LEU A 177 -10.06 -0.01 14.43
C LEU A 177 -9.10 -0.26 13.27
N ILE A 178 -9.54 0.01 12.05
CA ILE A 178 -8.81 -0.31 10.83
C ILE A 178 -8.58 0.98 10.04
N ASN A 179 -7.35 1.18 9.57
CA ASN A 179 -7.06 2.27 8.65
C ASN A 179 -7.72 1.98 7.29
N THR A 180 -8.43 2.95 6.74
CA THR A 180 -9.06 2.81 5.42
C THR A 180 -7.99 2.89 4.34
N PHE A 181 -7.98 1.93 3.41
CA PHE A 181 -7.03 1.90 2.30
C PHE A 181 -7.73 1.89 0.93
N PRO A 182 -7.12 2.54 -0.08
CA PRO A 182 -7.66 2.57 -1.44
C PRO A 182 -7.30 1.27 -2.16
N HIS A 183 -8.16 0.26 -2.06
CA HIS A 183 -7.96 -0.98 -2.81
C HIS A 183 -8.10 -0.73 -4.33
N SER A 184 -7.19 -1.29 -5.12
CA SER A 184 -7.02 -0.98 -6.55
C SER A 184 -8.27 -1.06 -7.42
N LYS A 185 -9.21 -1.96 -7.09
CA LYS A 185 -10.48 -2.15 -7.82
C LYS A 185 -11.66 -1.33 -7.28
N ALA A 186 -11.45 -0.57 -6.20
CA ALA A 186 -12.50 0.19 -5.55
C ALA A 186 -12.53 1.65 -6.05
N PRO A 187 -13.70 2.30 -6.11
CA PRO A 187 -13.82 3.73 -6.42
C PRO A 187 -12.91 4.64 -5.57
N LEU A 188 -12.68 4.30 -4.29
CA LEU A 188 -11.76 5.06 -3.43
C LEU A 188 -10.33 5.16 -4.00
N PHE A 189 -9.91 4.20 -4.82
CA PHE A 189 -8.61 4.28 -5.51
C PHE A 189 -8.56 5.45 -6.50
N ASP A 190 -9.67 5.70 -7.21
CA ASP A 190 -9.74 6.83 -8.14
C ASP A 190 -9.78 8.16 -7.39
N ASP A 191 -10.50 8.23 -6.27
CA ASP A 191 -10.48 9.41 -5.41
C ASP A 191 -9.09 9.67 -4.82
N TRP A 192 -8.34 8.62 -4.49
CA TRP A 192 -6.95 8.74 -4.07
C TRP A 192 -6.05 9.26 -5.19
N VAL A 193 -6.12 8.65 -6.37
CA VAL A 193 -5.35 9.08 -7.55
C VAL A 193 -5.65 10.54 -7.88
N ASN A 194 -6.91 10.94 -7.85
CA ASN A 194 -7.34 12.31 -8.18
C ASN A 194 -7.18 13.32 -7.03
N GLY A 195 -6.57 12.92 -5.91
CA GLY A 195 -6.30 13.80 -4.77
C GLY A 195 -7.54 14.24 -3.96
N LYS A 196 -8.69 13.60 -4.16
CA LYS A 196 -9.93 13.85 -3.41
C LYS A 196 -9.91 13.23 -2.01
N TRP A 197 -9.08 12.20 -1.82
CA TRP A 197 -8.88 11.52 -0.54
C TRP A 197 -7.43 10.99 -0.47
N ARG A 198 -6.89 10.73 0.73
CA ARG A 198 -5.59 10.06 0.88
C ARG A 198 -5.60 9.12 2.09
N PRO A 199 -4.86 8.00 2.07
CA PRO A 199 -4.74 7.13 3.23
C PRO A 199 -3.96 7.84 4.35
N LEU A 200 -4.24 7.51 5.61
CA LEU A 200 -3.43 7.96 6.75
C LEU A 200 -2.09 7.23 6.76
N SER A 201 -1.02 7.96 7.03
CA SER A 201 0.27 7.39 7.40
C SER A 201 0.17 6.60 8.71
N PRO A 202 1.16 5.75 9.04
CA PRO A 202 1.21 5.08 10.33
C PRO A 202 1.10 6.03 11.51
N GLU A 203 1.81 7.16 11.46
CA GLU A 203 1.85 8.15 12.53
C GLU A 203 0.51 8.88 12.68
N GLU A 204 -0.12 9.28 11.57
CA GLU A 204 -1.45 9.92 11.58
C GLU A 204 -2.53 8.98 12.13
N PHE A 205 -2.50 7.69 11.73
CA PHE A 205 -3.44 6.69 12.24
C PHE A 205 -3.25 6.48 13.75
N GLU A 206 -2.00 6.32 14.18
CA GLU A 206 -1.63 6.14 15.57
C GLU A 206 -2.12 7.30 16.46
N GLU A 207 -1.96 8.55 16.01
CA GLU A 207 -2.45 9.73 16.71
C GLU A 207 -3.98 9.68 16.91
N ILE A 208 -4.73 9.29 15.87
CA ILE A 208 -6.19 9.26 15.93
C ILE A 208 -6.70 8.15 16.84
N VAL A 209 -6.04 6.98 16.85
CA VAL A 209 -6.50 5.82 17.64
C VAL A 209 -5.96 5.79 19.07
N ALA A 210 -4.96 6.62 19.40
CA ALA A 210 -4.33 6.67 20.72
C ALA A 210 -5.33 6.69 21.90
N PRO A 211 -6.44 7.47 21.87
CA PRO A 211 -7.39 7.51 22.98
C PRO A 211 -8.09 6.18 23.28
N TYR A 212 -8.08 5.22 22.36
CA TYR A 212 -8.83 3.97 22.47
C TYR A 212 -7.97 2.76 22.86
N LYS A 213 -6.63 2.93 22.94
CA LYS A 213 -5.68 1.81 23.07
C LYS A 213 -5.73 1.06 24.38
N ASP A 214 -6.09 1.74 25.46
CA ASP A 214 -6.15 1.13 26.80
C ASP A 214 -7.47 0.38 27.05
N ASN A 215 -8.43 0.47 26.11
CA ASN A 215 -9.70 -0.23 26.25
C ASN A 215 -9.53 -1.72 25.90
N PRO A 216 -9.81 -2.66 26.83
CA PRO A 216 -9.57 -4.08 26.61
C PRO A 216 -10.46 -4.72 25.54
N LYS A 217 -11.52 -4.04 25.09
CA LYS A 217 -12.37 -4.49 23.99
C LYS A 217 -11.90 -4.00 22.62
N ILE A 218 -10.97 -3.06 22.56
CA ILE A 218 -10.58 -2.39 21.32
C ILE A 218 -9.17 -2.83 20.93
N GLU A 219 -9.02 -3.25 19.69
CA GLU A 219 -7.72 -3.46 19.06
C GLU A 219 -7.56 -2.55 17.84
N THR A 220 -6.32 -2.26 17.49
CA THR A 220 -5.97 -1.50 16.28
C THR A 220 -5.30 -2.42 15.27
N ASP A 221 -5.81 -2.47 14.05
CA ASP A 221 -5.18 -3.21 12.96
C ASP A 221 -4.06 -2.38 12.32
N ALA A 222 -2.87 -2.52 12.89
CA ALA A 222 -1.64 -1.94 12.35
C ALA A 222 -1.01 -2.83 11.25
N GLN A 223 -1.59 -3.99 10.90
CA GLN A 223 -0.97 -4.90 9.93
C GLN A 223 -1.15 -4.44 8.47
N ASN A 224 -2.06 -3.50 8.22
CA ASN A 224 -2.36 -3.00 6.87
C ASN A 224 -1.33 -2.02 6.28
N TYR A 225 -0.20 -1.73 6.94
CA TYR A 225 0.88 -0.91 6.33
C TYR A 225 1.71 -1.66 5.28
N ALA A 226 1.37 -2.92 4.95
CA ALA A 226 1.82 -3.59 3.73
C ALA A 226 1.14 -3.02 2.46
N PHE A 227 0.55 -1.83 2.55
CA PHE A 227 0.02 -1.09 1.43
C PHE A 227 1.14 -0.71 0.45
N ARG A 228 0.84 -0.84 -0.84
CA ARG A 228 1.67 -0.37 -1.95
C ARG A 228 0.73 0.10 -3.07
N PRO A 229 0.99 1.24 -3.72
CA PRO A 229 0.25 1.62 -4.91
C PRO A 229 0.27 0.47 -5.94
N LYS A 230 -0.92 0.02 -6.33
CA LYS A 230 -1.09 -1.05 -7.32
C LYS A 230 -2.14 -0.63 -8.33
N PHE A 231 -1.68 -0.13 -9.47
CA PHE A 231 -2.54 0.22 -10.60
C PHE A 231 -2.99 -1.08 -11.29
N PRO A 232 -4.30 -1.39 -11.31
CA PRO A 232 -4.81 -2.57 -11.97
C PRO A 232 -4.64 -2.44 -13.50
N ALA A 233 -4.62 -3.56 -14.23
CA ALA A 233 -4.22 -3.59 -15.64
C ALA A 233 -5.06 -2.62 -16.50
N GLU A 234 -6.36 -2.54 -16.24
CA GLU A 234 -7.31 -1.64 -16.89
C GLU A 234 -7.04 -0.14 -16.66
N LYS A 235 -6.21 0.20 -15.66
CA LYS A 235 -5.79 1.58 -15.35
C LYS A 235 -4.33 1.85 -15.75
N GLN A 236 -3.60 0.88 -16.30
CA GLN A 236 -2.22 1.11 -16.73
C GLN A 236 -2.20 1.78 -18.10
N LEU A 237 -1.47 2.90 -18.22
CA LEU A 237 -1.37 3.69 -19.45
C LEU A 237 0.07 4.13 -19.75
N LEU A 238 0.40 4.31 -21.01
CA LEU A 238 1.70 4.89 -21.40
C LEU A 238 1.60 6.42 -21.29
N ILE A 239 2.37 7.01 -20.37
CA ILE A 239 2.40 8.47 -20.18
C ILE A 239 3.42 9.04 -21.18
N GLU A 240 2.96 9.70 -22.25
CA GLU A 240 3.80 10.20 -23.35
C GLU A 240 3.72 11.71 -23.53
N GLY A 241 4.87 12.34 -23.81
CA GLY A 241 5.00 13.74 -24.20
C GLY A 241 5.58 14.63 -23.10
N ALA A 242 6.36 15.63 -23.50
CA ALA A 242 6.96 16.58 -22.57
C ALA A 242 5.98 17.70 -22.24
N SER A 243 5.29 17.59 -21.11
CA SER A 243 4.32 18.59 -20.65
C SER A 243 4.28 18.70 -19.13
N VAL A 244 3.80 19.84 -18.63
CA VAL A 244 3.59 20.06 -17.19
C VAL A 244 2.56 19.07 -16.63
N GLU A 245 1.54 18.73 -17.42
CA GLU A 245 0.52 17.75 -17.06
C GLU A 245 1.12 16.37 -16.82
N ASN A 246 1.94 15.88 -17.76
CA ASN A 246 2.61 14.59 -17.63
C ASN A 246 3.65 14.59 -16.51
N LEU A 247 4.41 15.68 -16.36
CA LEU A 247 5.36 15.84 -15.26
C LEU A 247 4.66 15.72 -13.89
N LYS A 248 3.46 16.28 -13.77
CA LYS A 248 2.61 16.27 -12.57
C LYS A 248 1.55 15.17 -12.59
N HIS A 249 1.69 14.16 -13.44
CA HIS A 249 0.66 13.15 -13.63
C HIS A 249 0.27 12.51 -12.28
N PRO A 250 -1.03 12.33 -11.98
CA PRO A 250 -1.49 11.88 -10.67
C PRO A 250 -0.86 10.55 -10.21
N TYR A 251 -0.55 9.66 -11.15
CA TYR A 251 0.09 8.37 -10.84
C TYR A 251 1.49 8.54 -10.27
N PHE A 252 2.25 9.52 -10.77
CA PHE A 252 3.55 9.85 -10.20
C PHE A 252 3.37 10.42 -8.79
N ASN A 253 2.41 11.31 -8.59
CA ASN A 253 2.17 11.94 -7.28
C ASN A 253 1.78 10.92 -6.20
N VAL A 254 0.95 9.92 -6.56
CA VAL A 254 0.63 8.78 -5.70
C VAL A 254 1.89 8.05 -5.21
N TRP A 255 2.86 7.80 -6.10
CA TRP A 255 4.11 7.16 -5.70
C TRP A 255 5.02 8.08 -4.89
N GLN A 256 5.12 9.36 -5.25
CA GLN A 256 5.93 10.31 -4.51
C GLN A 256 5.42 10.45 -3.06
N ASP A 257 4.10 10.51 -2.89
CA ASP A 257 3.45 10.47 -1.57
C ASP A 257 3.74 9.16 -0.82
N TYR A 258 3.64 8.02 -1.51
CA TYR A 258 4.00 6.72 -0.93
C TYR A 258 5.45 6.67 -0.42
N PHE A 259 6.40 7.19 -1.20
CA PHE A 259 7.81 7.21 -0.84
C PHE A 259 8.11 8.12 0.36
N GLN A 260 7.24 9.07 0.66
CA GLN A 260 7.38 9.97 1.80
C GLN A 260 6.75 9.39 3.06
N ARG A 261 5.54 8.83 2.97
CA ARG A 261 4.70 8.53 4.14
C ARG A 261 4.64 7.06 4.55
N PHE A 262 4.99 6.14 3.65
CA PHE A 262 4.80 4.70 3.89
C PHE A 262 6.07 3.89 3.65
N TYR A 263 6.86 4.28 2.66
CA TYR A 263 8.08 3.58 2.30
C TYR A 263 9.13 3.64 3.41
N LYS A 264 9.85 2.54 3.62
CA LYS A 264 11.03 2.47 4.49
C LYS A 264 12.23 2.08 3.64
N ALA A 265 13.25 2.94 3.61
CA ALA A 265 14.49 2.66 2.91
C ALA A 265 15.13 1.33 3.40
N PRO A 266 15.77 0.53 2.50
CA PRO A 266 16.23 -0.81 2.84
C PRO A 266 17.25 -0.81 3.97
N LYS A 267 17.07 -1.71 4.96
CA LYS A 267 18.00 -1.84 6.08
C LYS A 267 19.43 -2.10 5.60
N GLY A 268 20.39 -1.46 6.27
CA GLY A 268 21.82 -1.58 5.96
C GLY A 268 22.30 -0.69 4.81
N LYS A 269 21.42 0.04 4.11
CA LYS A 269 21.78 0.93 3.01
C LYS A 269 21.81 2.41 3.41
N ASP A 270 22.83 2.80 4.19
CA ASP A 270 22.94 4.14 4.77
C ASP A 270 23.57 5.21 3.85
N ILE A 271 23.92 4.86 2.59
CA ILE A 271 24.46 5.79 1.60
C ILE A 271 23.49 5.91 0.43
N LEU A 272 22.89 7.08 0.26
CA LEU A 272 22.01 7.38 -0.88
C LEU A 272 22.85 7.77 -2.10
N LEU A 273 22.63 7.09 -3.21
CA LEU A 273 23.21 7.43 -4.51
C LEU A 273 22.09 7.72 -5.52
N PHE A 274 21.92 9.01 -5.84
CA PHE A 274 21.06 9.46 -6.92
C PHE A 274 21.66 9.10 -8.28
N LEU A 275 20.86 8.48 -9.13
CA LEU A 275 21.23 8.03 -10.47
C LEU A 275 20.35 8.72 -11.51
N PRO A 276 20.83 8.86 -12.76
CA PRO A 276 20.07 9.49 -13.81
C PRO A 276 19.05 8.51 -14.37
N CYS A 277 18.06 9.07 -15.09
CA CYS A 277 17.10 8.29 -15.86
C CYS A 277 17.77 7.49 -17.00
N SER A 278 16.98 6.62 -17.63
CA SER A 278 17.36 5.97 -18.88
C SER A 278 16.14 5.78 -19.78
N PHE A 279 16.35 5.88 -21.10
CA PHE A 279 15.28 5.69 -22.08
C PHE A 279 14.58 4.34 -21.93
N LYS A 280 15.33 3.25 -21.73
CA LYS A 280 14.76 1.91 -21.48
C LYS A 280 14.29 1.79 -20.04
N LYS A 281 13.03 1.36 -19.85
CA LYS A 281 12.43 1.01 -18.56
C LYS A 281 11.99 -0.47 -18.53
N PRO A 282 11.97 -1.15 -17.37
CA PRO A 282 12.46 -0.69 -16.07
C PRO A 282 13.95 -0.36 -16.12
N TYR A 283 14.38 0.63 -15.32
CA TYR A 283 15.73 1.19 -15.41
C TYR A 283 16.83 0.12 -15.29
N THR A 284 16.62 -0.90 -14.46
CA THR A 284 17.52 -2.04 -14.25
C THR A 284 17.84 -2.82 -15.54
N SER A 285 16.98 -2.75 -16.56
CA SER A 285 17.17 -3.43 -17.84
C SER A 285 18.01 -2.62 -18.85
N SER A 286 18.23 -1.32 -18.58
CA SER A 286 18.98 -0.40 -19.45
C SER A 286 20.49 -0.68 -19.45
N SER A 287 21.16 -0.37 -20.56
CA SER A 287 22.63 -0.44 -20.65
C SER A 287 23.30 0.46 -19.62
N THR A 288 22.74 1.65 -19.40
CA THR A 288 23.19 2.62 -18.40
C THR A 288 23.27 2.02 -17.01
N HIS A 289 22.15 1.54 -16.49
CA HIS A 289 22.08 1.02 -15.12
C HIS A 289 22.82 -0.31 -14.97
N LYS A 290 22.87 -1.15 -16.01
CA LYS A 290 23.70 -2.37 -16.02
C LYS A 290 25.18 -2.05 -15.88
N ALA A 291 25.69 -1.04 -16.60
CA ALA A 291 27.09 -0.64 -16.54
C ALA A 291 27.45 -0.02 -15.17
N ILE A 292 26.59 0.86 -14.65
CA ILE A 292 26.75 1.44 -13.32
C ILE A 292 26.75 0.33 -12.26
N TYR A 293 25.76 -0.57 -12.29
CA TYR A 293 25.66 -1.69 -11.35
C TYR A 293 26.91 -2.57 -11.39
N LYS A 294 27.37 -2.98 -12.58
CA LYS A 294 28.58 -3.81 -12.76
C LYS A 294 29.84 -3.13 -12.20
N THR A 295 29.87 -1.80 -12.20
CA THR A 295 30.99 -1.01 -11.67
C THR A 295 30.96 -0.97 -10.15
N ILE A 296 29.81 -0.65 -9.57
CA ILE A 296 29.69 -0.44 -8.11
C ILE A 296 29.56 -1.75 -7.34
N SER A 297 28.99 -2.82 -7.92
CA SER A 297 28.74 -4.09 -7.22
C SER A 297 30.01 -4.82 -6.77
N LYS A 298 31.15 -4.46 -7.37
CA LYS A 298 32.47 -5.01 -7.04
C LYS A 298 33.13 -4.33 -5.84
N LEU A 299 32.52 -3.27 -5.30
CA LEU A 299 33.10 -2.47 -4.22
C LEU A 299 32.62 -2.97 -2.87
N LYS A 300 33.52 -2.96 -1.86
CA LYS A 300 33.18 -3.34 -0.48
C LYS A 300 32.05 -2.49 0.12
N ILE A 301 31.92 -1.24 -0.33
CA ILE A 301 30.88 -0.31 0.14
C ILE A 301 29.49 -0.60 -0.47
N PHE A 302 29.42 -1.42 -1.53
CA PHE A 302 28.17 -1.67 -2.27
C PHE A 302 26.96 -2.09 -1.42
N PRO A 303 27.09 -2.96 -0.40
CA PRO A 303 25.96 -3.32 0.46
C PRO A 303 25.30 -2.10 1.12
N ARG A 304 26.08 -1.05 1.42
CA ARG A 304 25.63 0.21 2.02
C ARG A 304 24.98 1.20 1.04
N ILE A 305 25.17 1.01 -0.27
CA ILE A 305 24.63 1.92 -1.29
C ILE A 305 23.15 1.60 -1.55
N HIS A 306 22.30 2.59 -1.34
CA HIS A 306 20.95 2.65 -1.86
C HIS A 306 20.91 3.42 -3.17
N ARG A 307 20.30 2.85 -4.21
CA ARG A 307 20.24 3.46 -5.54
C ARG A 307 18.85 4.01 -5.76
N VAL A 308 18.77 5.29 -6.05
CA VAL A 308 17.51 5.99 -6.29
C VAL A 308 17.63 6.76 -7.59
N VAL A 309 16.71 6.52 -8.53
CA VAL A 309 16.70 7.20 -9.82
C VAL A 309 15.96 8.51 -9.69
N VAL A 310 16.49 9.58 -10.28
CA VAL A 310 15.79 10.85 -10.45
C VAL A 310 15.46 11.00 -11.93
N SER A 311 14.18 11.12 -12.25
CA SER A 311 13.67 11.22 -13.62
C SER A 311 12.36 12.03 -13.66
N THR A 312 11.69 12.12 -14.83
CA THR A 312 10.38 12.75 -15.01
C THR A 312 9.35 12.32 -13.96
N PRO A 313 9.24 11.03 -13.58
CA PRO A 313 8.35 10.61 -12.50
C PRO A 313 8.72 11.11 -11.10
N GLY A 314 9.90 11.72 -10.95
CA GLY A 314 10.47 12.15 -9.67
C GLY A 314 11.53 11.21 -9.12
N VAL A 315 11.47 10.99 -7.81
CA VAL A 315 12.36 10.11 -7.07
C VAL A 315 11.82 8.68 -7.14
N VAL A 316 12.65 7.73 -7.61
CA VAL A 316 12.26 6.33 -7.80
C VAL A 316 13.32 5.41 -7.21
N PRO A 317 13.12 4.85 -6.00
CA PRO A 317 13.98 3.79 -5.49
C PRO A 317 14.02 2.61 -6.45
N ILE A 318 15.21 2.06 -6.70
CA ILE A 318 15.44 1.15 -7.83
C ILE A 318 14.58 -0.12 -7.78
N GLU A 319 14.21 -0.58 -6.58
CA GLU A 319 13.34 -1.72 -6.34
C GLU A 319 11.87 -1.49 -6.74
N PHE A 320 11.48 -0.25 -7.07
CA PHE A 320 10.18 0.11 -7.63
C PHE A 320 10.24 0.45 -9.11
N SER A 321 11.40 0.37 -9.76
CA SER A 321 11.55 0.79 -11.17
C SER A 321 10.72 -0.01 -12.18
N ASP A 322 10.25 -1.21 -11.80
CA ASP A 322 9.37 -2.05 -12.62
C ASP A 322 7.88 -1.92 -12.27
N ASN A 323 7.55 -0.92 -11.45
CA ASN A 323 6.17 -0.62 -11.13
C ASN A 323 5.60 0.40 -12.10
N HIS A 324 4.35 0.19 -12.49
CA HIS A 324 3.57 1.20 -13.18
C HIS A 324 3.41 2.46 -12.31
N PRO A 325 3.60 3.67 -12.83
CA PRO A 325 3.92 4.03 -14.23
C PRO A 325 5.42 4.17 -14.57
N PHE A 326 6.34 3.90 -13.65
CA PHE A 326 7.79 4.06 -13.88
C PHE A 326 8.35 3.20 -15.01
N ASN A 327 7.69 2.07 -15.30
CA ASN A 327 8.03 1.21 -16.43
C ASN A 327 7.32 1.57 -17.74
N ALA A 328 6.44 2.58 -17.75
CA ALA A 328 5.56 2.91 -18.86
C ALA A 328 5.36 4.44 -18.99
N TYR A 329 6.45 5.15 -19.30
CA TYR A 329 6.40 6.56 -19.71
C TYR A 329 7.44 6.85 -20.80
N ASP A 330 7.17 7.85 -21.63
CA ASP A 330 8.11 8.43 -22.57
C ASP A 330 8.13 9.96 -22.47
N TRP A 331 9.34 10.51 -22.39
CA TRP A 331 9.58 11.94 -22.26
C TRP A 331 10.56 12.36 -23.37
N PRO A 332 10.05 12.86 -24.50
CA PRO A 332 10.87 13.25 -25.64
C PRO A 332 11.64 14.56 -25.38
N GLU A 333 12.97 14.49 -25.37
CA GLU A 333 13.84 15.66 -25.12
C GLU A 333 13.64 16.79 -26.16
N TRP A 334 13.18 16.49 -27.39
CA TRP A 334 12.94 17.50 -28.43
C TRP A 334 11.67 18.34 -28.23
N GLU A 335 10.80 17.95 -27.29
CA GLU A 335 9.62 18.74 -26.90
C GLU A 335 9.91 19.67 -25.71
N GLU A 336 11.13 19.64 -25.17
CA GLU A 336 11.52 20.47 -24.03
C GLU A 336 11.61 21.95 -24.40
N THR A 337 10.97 22.79 -23.59
CA THR A 337 11.10 24.25 -23.65
C THR A 337 11.76 24.77 -22.38
N GLU A 338 12.32 25.99 -22.42
CA GLU A 338 12.94 26.58 -21.23
C GLU A 338 11.96 26.72 -20.06
N GLU A 339 10.71 27.10 -20.35
CA GLU A 339 9.64 27.20 -19.35
C GLU A 339 9.30 25.83 -18.75
N LEU A 340 9.20 24.79 -19.59
CA LEU A 340 8.93 23.44 -19.14
C LEU A 340 10.08 22.92 -18.27
N MET A 341 11.32 23.21 -18.62
CA MET A 341 12.48 22.78 -17.85
C MET A 341 12.63 23.51 -16.52
N LYS A 342 12.22 24.78 -16.42
CA LYS A 342 12.06 25.48 -15.13
C LYS A 342 11.05 24.76 -14.23
N GLU A 343 9.92 24.35 -14.80
CA GLU A 343 8.91 23.59 -14.06
C GLU A 343 9.42 22.19 -13.67
N TYR A 344 10.15 21.51 -14.56
CA TYR A 344 10.82 20.24 -14.29
C TYR A 344 11.75 20.33 -13.08
N ILE A 345 12.60 21.38 -13.03
CA ILE A 345 13.51 21.60 -11.91
C ILE A 345 12.69 21.82 -10.63
N ALA A 346 11.69 22.69 -10.65
CA ALA A 346 10.87 23.01 -9.48
C ALA A 346 10.17 21.76 -8.90
N VAL A 347 9.49 20.98 -9.76
CA VAL A 347 8.78 19.75 -9.36
C VAL A 347 9.77 18.68 -8.87
N THR A 348 10.87 18.48 -9.59
CA THR A 348 11.87 17.46 -9.22
C THR A 348 12.57 17.83 -7.91
N LYS A 349 12.90 19.11 -7.71
CA LYS A 349 13.49 19.64 -6.48
C LYS A 349 12.57 19.37 -5.30
N ASP A 350 11.29 19.71 -5.40
CA ASP A 350 10.32 19.46 -4.31
C ASP A 350 10.20 17.97 -3.97
N ARG A 351 10.14 17.10 -4.99
CA ARG A 351 10.10 15.65 -4.81
C ARG A 351 11.36 15.10 -4.12
N VAL A 352 12.55 15.57 -4.54
CA VAL A 352 13.83 15.20 -3.90
C VAL A 352 13.89 15.70 -2.46
N ARG A 353 13.51 16.96 -2.21
CA ARG A 353 13.48 17.57 -0.87
C ARG A 353 12.61 16.75 0.08
N LYS A 354 11.35 16.50 -0.30
CA LYS A 354 10.40 15.72 0.52
C LYS A 354 10.90 14.30 0.80
N TYR A 355 11.52 13.65 -0.20
CA TYR A 355 12.13 12.33 -0.01
C TYR A 355 13.28 12.38 1.01
N LEU A 356 14.20 13.33 0.88
CA LEU A 356 15.33 13.49 1.80
C LEU A 356 14.86 13.81 3.22
N GLU A 357 13.81 14.64 3.39
CA GLU A 357 13.20 14.92 4.69
C GLU A 357 12.62 13.66 5.34
N ALA A 358 11.80 12.90 4.60
CA ALA A 358 11.18 11.67 5.08
C ALA A 358 12.22 10.62 5.52
N HIS A 359 13.37 10.57 4.84
CA HIS A 359 14.42 9.58 5.08
C HIS A 359 15.67 10.15 5.77
N ARG A 360 15.58 11.36 6.36
CA ARG A 360 16.73 12.08 6.96
C ARG A 360 17.43 11.25 8.05
N LYS A 361 16.68 10.46 8.81
CA LYS A 361 17.22 9.60 9.87
C LYS A 361 17.91 8.33 9.34
N HIS A 362 17.67 7.96 8.08
CA HIS A 362 18.18 6.73 7.48
C HIS A 362 19.52 6.94 6.76
N TYR A 363 19.61 7.93 5.87
CA TYR A 363 20.82 8.16 5.08
C TYR A 363 21.83 9.00 5.85
N LYS A 364 23.03 8.48 6.03
CA LYS A 364 24.15 9.20 6.64
C LYS A 364 24.93 10.05 5.64
N ARG A 365 24.91 9.65 4.36
CA ARG A 365 25.56 10.36 3.27
C ARG A 365 24.70 10.31 2.02
N VAL A 366 24.73 11.39 1.26
CA VAL A 366 23.98 11.56 0.02
C VAL A 366 24.97 11.92 -1.08
N TYR A 367 24.86 11.25 -2.22
CA TYR A 367 25.69 11.47 -3.39
C TYR A 367 24.83 11.41 -4.65
N ALA A 368 25.33 12.00 -5.73
CA ALA A 368 24.78 11.84 -7.06
C ALA A 368 25.81 11.19 -8.00
N TYR A 369 25.36 10.52 -9.05
CA TYR A 369 26.18 10.20 -10.22
C TYR A 369 25.38 10.54 -11.45
N MET A 370 25.42 11.80 -11.86
CA MET A 370 24.49 12.34 -12.87
C MET A 370 25.22 13.24 -13.86
N LYS A 371 24.64 13.43 -15.05
CA LYS A 371 25.04 14.50 -15.96
C LYS A 371 24.83 15.85 -15.26
N TYR A 372 25.59 16.87 -15.64
CA TYR A 372 25.36 18.24 -15.16
C TYR A 372 24.22 18.88 -15.97
N THR A 373 23.00 18.40 -15.71
CA THR A 373 21.73 18.81 -16.34
C THR A 373 20.72 19.22 -15.27
N GLU A 374 19.51 19.57 -15.69
CA GLU A 374 18.38 20.02 -14.88
C GLU A 374 18.03 19.05 -13.74
N SER A 375 18.13 17.74 -13.97
CA SER A 375 17.90 16.74 -12.92
C SER A 375 18.94 16.83 -11.80
N TYR A 376 20.22 17.06 -12.13
CA TYR A 376 21.27 17.23 -11.10
C TYR A 376 21.12 18.58 -10.41
N GLU A 377 20.76 19.64 -11.15
CA GLU A 377 20.48 20.95 -10.58
C GLU A 377 19.33 20.87 -9.56
N ALA A 378 18.24 20.18 -9.87
CA ALA A 378 17.13 19.95 -8.95
C ALA A 378 17.56 19.19 -7.67
N VAL A 379 18.40 18.16 -7.83
CA VAL A 379 18.97 17.42 -6.68
C VAL A 379 19.85 18.33 -5.83
N LYS A 380 20.73 19.11 -6.45
CA LYS A 380 21.64 20.03 -5.78
C LYS A 380 20.87 21.10 -5.00
N GLN A 381 19.91 21.77 -5.63
CA GLN A 381 19.07 22.78 -4.98
C GLN A 381 18.29 22.21 -3.80
N ALA A 382 17.75 21.00 -3.90
CA ALA A 382 17.04 20.34 -2.81
C ALA A 382 17.99 20.00 -1.64
N CYS A 383 19.21 19.56 -1.94
CA CYS A 383 20.22 19.27 -0.92
C CYS A 383 20.71 20.54 -0.22
N ASP A 384 20.99 21.60 -0.98
CA ASP A 384 21.41 22.91 -0.47
C ASP A 384 20.35 23.51 0.47
N GLU A 385 19.05 23.45 0.09
CA GLU A 385 17.94 23.92 0.91
C GLU A 385 17.83 23.17 2.25
N LEU A 386 18.16 21.88 2.28
CA LEU A 386 18.10 21.05 3.49
C LEU A 386 19.41 21.07 4.31
N GLY A 387 20.46 21.76 3.83
CA GLY A 387 21.79 21.72 4.44
C GLY A 387 22.46 20.34 4.35
N ILE A 388 22.13 19.54 3.32
CA ILE A 388 22.68 18.20 3.09
C ILE A 388 23.82 18.30 2.07
N SER A 389 25.01 17.82 2.42
CA SER A 389 26.09 17.68 1.43
C SER A 389 25.74 16.59 0.41
N CYS A 390 25.75 16.95 -0.87
CA CYS A 390 25.51 16.04 -1.99
C CYS A 390 26.53 16.29 -3.11
N GLU A 391 27.59 15.49 -3.13
CA GLU A 391 28.62 15.56 -4.18
C GLU A 391 28.23 14.72 -5.39
N ASN A 392 28.47 15.24 -6.60
CA ASN A 392 28.40 14.44 -7.82
C ASN A 392 29.69 13.63 -7.97
N LEU A 393 29.56 12.31 -7.95
CA LEU A 393 30.65 11.35 -8.10
C LEU A 393 31.16 11.26 -9.55
N LEU A 394 30.53 11.97 -10.48
CA LEU A 394 31.09 12.30 -11.80
C LEU A 394 31.76 13.67 -11.72
N ASP A 395 33.09 13.70 -11.67
CA ASP A 395 33.86 14.95 -11.62
C ASP A 395 33.54 15.84 -12.83
N TYR A 396 33.41 17.16 -12.61
CA TYR A 396 33.04 18.11 -13.66
C TYR A 396 34.05 18.14 -14.82
N ASP A 397 35.34 17.97 -14.54
CA ASP A 397 36.38 17.89 -15.58
C ASP A 397 36.27 16.62 -16.42
N VAL A 398 35.83 15.51 -15.83
CA VAL A 398 35.54 14.29 -16.57
C VAL A 398 34.30 14.50 -17.44
N TRP A 399 33.24 15.11 -16.89
CA TRP A 399 32.03 15.44 -17.63
C TRP A 399 32.32 16.30 -18.87
N LYS A 400 33.09 17.39 -18.73
CA LYS A 400 33.44 18.28 -19.86
C LYS A 400 34.11 17.55 -21.03
N ARG A 401 34.86 16.48 -20.76
CA ARG A 401 35.57 15.70 -21.79
C ARG A 401 34.67 14.72 -22.54
N ILE A 402 33.58 14.27 -21.90
CA ILE A 402 32.74 13.20 -22.41
C ILE A 402 31.33 13.67 -22.80
N LYS A 403 30.94 14.91 -22.47
CA LYS A 403 29.55 15.40 -22.57
C LYS A 403 28.92 15.22 -23.96
N ASP A 404 29.72 15.33 -25.01
CA ASP A 404 29.28 15.26 -26.41
C ASP A 404 29.32 13.81 -26.95
N GLU A 405 29.78 12.85 -26.15
CA GLU A 405 29.76 11.45 -26.52
C GLU A 405 28.38 10.81 -26.34
N LYS A 406 28.03 9.86 -27.22
CA LYS A 406 26.83 9.03 -27.04
C LYS A 406 26.89 8.25 -25.71
N ASN A 407 25.88 8.42 -24.86
CA ASN A 407 25.79 7.81 -23.52
C ASN A 407 27.02 8.11 -22.64
N PRO A 408 27.24 9.38 -22.27
CA PRO A 408 28.49 9.84 -21.65
C PRO A 408 28.74 9.19 -20.28
N ILE A 409 27.68 9.00 -19.49
CA ILE A 409 27.74 8.46 -18.12
C ILE A 409 28.16 6.99 -18.01
N ILE A 410 28.31 6.27 -19.13
CA ILE A 410 28.82 4.89 -19.12
C ILE A 410 30.17 4.75 -19.82
N LYS A 411 30.80 5.87 -20.20
CA LYS A 411 32.13 5.83 -20.79
C LYS A 411 33.15 5.33 -19.78
N PRO A 412 34.23 4.65 -20.22
CA PRO A 412 35.24 4.12 -19.32
C PRO A 412 35.79 5.17 -18.35
N LEU A 413 35.97 6.42 -18.81
CA LEU A 413 36.43 7.53 -17.97
C LEU A 413 35.42 7.88 -16.86
N ALA A 414 34.12 7.94 -17.19
CA ALA A 414 33.04 8.21 -16.23
C ALA A 414 32.90 7.10 -15.18
N LEU A 415 32.90 5.83 -15.61
CA LEU A 415 32.80 4.68 -14.71
C LEU A 415 34.04 4.54 -13.82
N SER A 416 35.23 4.87 -14.34
CA SER A 416 36.46 4.90 -13.55
C SER A 416 36.44 6.02 -12.52
N CYS A 417 35.91 7.20 -12.88
CA CYS A 417 35.68 8.32 -11.97
C CYS A 417 34.71 7.94 -10.83
N LEU A 418 33.55 7.37 -11.17
CA LEU A 418 32.58 6.86 -10.19
C LEU A 418 33.23 5.86 -9.23
N ARG A 419 33.95 4.86 -9.77
CA ARG A 419 34.63 3.84 -8.97
C ARG A 419 35.65 4.46 -8.01
N LYS A 420 36.50 5.35 -8.53
CA LYS A 420 37.54 6.05 -7.75
C LYS A 420 36.93 6.85 -6.61
N ASN A 421 35.86 7.61 -6.88
CA ASN A 421 35.23 8.46 -5.89
C ASN A 421 34.48 7.64 -4.83
N LEU A 422 33.79 6.56 -5.20
CA LEU A 422 33.18 5.64 -4.24
C LEU A 422 34.20 4.96 -3.32
N MET A 423 35.41 4.68 -3.80
CA MET A 423 36.47 4.08 -2.98
C MET A 423 37.03 5.03 -1.90
N LYS A 424 36.80 6.34 -2.02
CA LYS A 424 37.22 7.34 -1.02
C LYS A 424 36.21 7.46 0.15
N ILE A 425 34.99 6.96 -0.04
CA ILE A 425 33.91 7.05 0.94
C ILE A 425 34.20 6.05 2.06
N LYS A 426 34.41 6.55 3.28
CA LYS A 426 34.67 5.74 4.48
C LYS A 426 33.40 5.13 5.08
#